data_AF-A0A1G7Q771-F1
#
_entry.id   AF-A0A1G7Q771-F1
#
_cell.length_a   1.000
_cell.length_b   1.000
_cell.length_c   1.000
_cell.angle_alpha   90.00
_cell.angle_beta   90.00
_cell.angle_gamma   90.00
#
_symmetry.space_group_name_H-M   'P 1'
#
loop_
_entity.id
_entity.type
_entity.pdbx_description
1 polymer ?
#
loop_
_entity_poly.entity_id
_entity_poly.type
_entity_poly.pdbx_seq_one_letter_code
_entity_poly.pdbx_strand_id
1 'polypeptide(L)'
;MLYLTRKVGESVVINDDIEVTVVDIRGKSIKLGFTFPPDASVLRREIYDRIQAENRAAAEGTDALAAELGRQAGGRMHAAAEPSHSAAAARTRAREEEPE
;
A
#
# COMPACT_ATOMS: atom_id res chain seq x y z
N MET A 1 29.62 9.39 -11.27
CA MET A 1 30.14 9.23 -9.91
C MET A 1 31.32 10.17 -9.73
N LEU A 2 31.40 10.86 -8.59
CA LEU A 2 32.51 11.75 -8.22
C LEU A 2 33.25 11.13 -7.02
N TYR A 3 34.58 11.14 -7.04
CA TYR A 3 35.41 10.60 -5.98
C TYR A 3 36.22 11.72 -5.33
N LEU A 4 36.13 11.84 -4.02
CA LEU A 4 36.86 12.83 -3.23
C LEU A 4 37.58 12.12 -2.09
N THR A 5 38.87 12.41 -1.93
CA THR A 5 39.65 11.93 -0.78
C THR A 5 39.65 13.01 0.29
N ARG A 6 39.15 12.66 1.47
CA ARG A 6 39.11 13.53 2.65
C ARG A 6 39.87 12.88 3.81
N LYS A 7 40.54 13.71 4.60
CA LYS A 7 41.17 13.32 5.88
C LYS A 7 40.16 13.46 7.01
N VAL A 8 40.51 12.88 8.17
CA VAL A 8 39.74 13.07 9.41
C VAL A 8 39.62 14.56 9.72
N GLY A 9 38.40 15.02 10.00
CA GLY A 9 38.07 16.41 10.26
C GLY A 9 37.72 17.23 9.02
N GLU A 10 37.90 16.71 7.81
CA GLU A 10 37.42 17.40 6.60
C GLU A 10 35.98 16.99 6.27
N SER A 11 35.25 17.92 5.63
CA SER A 11 33.86 17.75 5.24
C SER A 11 33.63 17.99 3.75
N VAL A 12 32.49 17.50 3.25
CA VAL A 12 31.98 17.68 1.89
C VAL A 12 30.55 18.18 2.00
N VAL A 13 30.22 19.24 1.28
CA VAL A 13 28.87 19.82 1.25
C VAL A 13 28.18 19.45 -0.07
N ILE A 14 26.91 19.07 0.00
CA ILE A 14 26.06 18.68 -1.13
C ILE A 14 24.80 19.57 -1.08
N ASN A 15 24.52 20.27 -2.19
CA ASN A 15 23.38 21.19 -2.32
C ASN A 15 23.29 22.25 -1.22
N ASP A 16 24.42 22.65 -0.62
CA ASP A 16 24.50 23.62 0.48
C ASP A 16 23.78 23.24 1.80
N ASP A 17 22.96 22.20 1.77
CA ASP A 17 22.13 21.75 2.89
C ASP A 17 22.70 20.52 3.61
N ILE A 18 23.41 19.65 2.88
CA ILE A 18 23.91 18.38 3.43
C ILE A 18 25.42 18.44 3.59
N GLU A 19 25.91 18.38 4.82
CA GLU A 19 27.33 18.28 5.13
C GLU A 19 27.69 16.85 5.59
N VAL A 20 28.70 16.26 4.94
CA VAL A 20 29.25 14.96 5.27
C VAL A 20 30.66 15.14 5.81
N THR A 21 30.88 14.74 7.06
CA THR A 21 32.14 14.97 7.76
C THR A 21 32.80 13.66 8.14
N VAL A 22 34.10 13.53 7.87
CA VAL A 22 34.87 12.35 8.29
C VAL A 22 35.27 12.51 9.75
N VAL A 23 34.57 11.83 10.66
CA VAL A 23 34.75 11.99 12.11
C VAL A 23 35.95 11.21 12.62
N ASP A 24 36.13 9.97 12.17
CA ASP A 24 37.21 9.09 12.62
C ASP A 24 37.45 7.98 11.59
N ILE A 25 38.70 7.49 11.51
CA ILE A 25 39.06 6.35 10.66
C ILE A 25 39.71 5.31 11.56
N ARG A 26 39.07 4.15 11.70
CA ARG A 26 39.59 3.01 12.45
C ARG A 26 39.85 1.85 11.52
N GLY A 27 41.09 1.72 11.06
CA GLY A 27 41.52 0.65 10.17
C GLY A 27 40.74 0.67 8.85
N LYS A 28 39.74 -0.21 8.73
CA LYS A 28 38.87 -0.32 7.54
C LYS A 28 37.50 0.34 7.72
N SER A 29 37.15 0.77 8.93
CA SER A 29 35.87 1.39 9.25
C SER A 29 36.03 2.90 9.34
N ILE A 30 35.13 3.63 8.70
CA ILE A 30 35.10 5.09 8.70
C ILE A 30 33.84 5.53 9.42
N LYS A 31 33.98 6.45 10.38
CA LYS A 31 32.86 7.11 11.02
C LYS A 31 32.54 8.37 10.22
N LEU A 32 31.35 8.40 9.62
CA LEU A 32 30.83 9.55 8.90
C LEU A 32 29.79 10.25 9.76
N GLY A 33 29.92 11.57 9.88
CA GLY A 33 28.90 12.46 10.39
C GLY A 33 28.09 13.02 9.23
N PHE A 34 26.78 13.15 9.43
CA PHE A 34 25.87 13.77 8.46
C PHE A 34 25.13 14.88 9.18
N THR A 35 25.25 16.09 8.67
CA THR A 35 24.41 17.24 9.04
C THR A 35 23.50 17.50 7.86
N PHE A 36 22.20 17.52 8.08
CA PHE A 36 21.21 17.68 7.03
C PHE A 36 19.97 18.38 7.60
N PRO A 37 19.20 19.10 6.77
CA PRO A 37 17.99 19.77 7.19
C PRO A 37 16.84 18.76 7.43
N PRO A 38 15.75 19.15 8.12
CA PRO A 38 14.69 18.22 8.53
C PRO A 38 13.88 17.62 7.36
N ASP A 39 13.94 18.23 6.18
CA ASP A 39 13.33 17.73 4.95
C ASP A 39 14.15 16.63 4.26
N ALA A 40 15.45 16.53 4.58
CA ALA A 40 16.31 15.48 4.06
C ALA A 40 16.28 14.23 4.96
N SER A 41 16.26 13.05 4.34
CA SER A 41 16.31 11.77 5.05
C SER A 41 17.59 11.01 4.72
N VAL A 42 18.33 10.59 5.75
CA VAL A 42 19.56 9.81 5.62
C VAL A 42 19.29 8.38 6.07
N LEU A 43 19.28 7.46 5.11
CA LEU A 43 19.08 6.03 5.33
C LEU A 43 20.33 5.26 4.94
N ARG A 44 20.58 4.16 5.64
CA ARG A 44 21.60 3.20 5.18
C ARG A 44 21.11 2.50 3.92
N ARG A 45 22.03 2.20 3.01
CA ARG A 45 21.75 1.62 1.69
C ARG A 45 20.82 0.40 1.78
N GLU A 46 21.15 -0.53 2.67
CA GLU A 46 20.42 -1.77 2.87
C GLU A 46 19.01 -1.59 3.45
N ILE A 47 18.77 -0.46 4.14
CA ILE A 47 17.44 -0.12 4.64
C ILE A 47 16.63 0.51 3.50
N TYR A 48 17.23 1.42 2.76
CA TYR A 48 16.60 2.06 1.61
C TYR A 48 16.13 1.05 0.57
N ASP A 49 16.99 0.10 0.19
CA ASP A 49 16.67 -0.91 -0.82
C ASP A 49 15.50 -1.81 -0.36
N ARG A 50 15.42 -2.14 0.94
CA ARG A 50 14.30 -2.91 1.51
C ARG A 50 12.99 -2.12 1.50
N ILE A 51 13.01 -0.88 1.97
CA ILE A 51 11.81 -0.02 2.00
C ILE A 51 11.26 0.17 0.58
N GLN A 52 12.13 0.36 -0.41
CA GLN A 52 11.70 0.51 -1.81
C GLN A 52 11.12 -0.76 -2.41
N ALA A 53 11.64 -1.93 -2.03
CA ALA A 53 11.06 -3.21 -2.45
C ALA A 53 9.67 -3.43 -1.82
N GLU A 54 9.53 -3.13 -0.54
CA GLU A 54 8.27 -3.28 0.19
C GLU A 54 7.19 -2.29 -0.27
N ASN A 55 7.56 -1.02 -0.51
CA ASN A 55 6.65 -0.03 -1.09
C ASN A 55 6.13 -0.45 -2.47
N ARG A 56 6.99 -1.07 -3.30
CA ARG A 56 6.59 -1.59 -4.61
C ARG A 56 5.61 -2.75 -4.48
N ALA A 57 5.91 -3.71 -3.60
CA ALA A 57 5.01 -4.84 -3.35
C ALA A 57 3.65 -4.38 -2.78
N ALA A 58 3.65 -3.36 -1.92
CA ALA A 58 2.43 -2.77 -1.38
C ALA A 58 1.60 -2.08 -2.47
N ALA A 59 2.23 -1.32 -3.38
CA ALA A 59 1.56 -0.68 -4.51
C ALA A 59 0.89 -1.72 -5.44
N GLU A 60 1.58 -2.82 -5.73
CA GLU A 60 1.02 -3.93 -6.51
C GLU A 60 -0.17 -4.61 -5.80
N GLY A 61 -0.10 -4.73 -4.46
CA GLY A 61 -1.20 -5.27 -3.65
C GLY A 61 -2.43 -4.37 -3.57
N THR A 62 -2.25 -3.04 -3.61
CA THR A 62 -3.37 -2.08 -3.58
C THR A 62 -4.21 -2.12 -4.86
N ASP A 63 -3.59 -2.33 -6.03
CA ASP A 63 -4.31 -2.45 -7.30
C ASP A 63 -5.18 -3.72 -7.32
N ALA A 64 -4.64 -4.83 -6.78
CA ALA A 64 -5.38 -6.09 -6.66
C ALA A 64 -6.58 -5.96 -5.70
N LEU A 65 -6.39 -5.28 -4.56
CA LEU A 65 -7.44 -5.05 -3.56
C LEU A 65 -8.52 -4.09 -4.07
N ALA A 66 -8.14 -3.01 -4.76
CA ALA A 66 -9.10 -2.08 -5.37
C ALA A 66 -9.98 -2.76 -6.43
N ALA A 67 -9.39 -3.64 -7.24
CA ALA A 67 -10.13 -4.44 -8.22
C ALA A 67 -11.09 -5.44 -7.55
N GLU A 68 -10.70 -6.07 -6.43
CA GLU A 68 -11.54 -6.99 -5.65
C GLU A 68 -12.73 -6.25 -4.99
N LEU A 69 -12.48 -5.08 -4.40
CA LEU A 69 -13.53 -4.26 -3.78
C LEU A 69 -14.53 -3.71 -4.81
N GLY A 70 -14.07 -3.36 -6.02
CA GLY A 70 -14.93 -2.99 -7.14
C GLY A 70 -15.86 -4.14 -7.57
N ARG A 71 -15.36 -5.38 -7.57
CA ARG A 71 -16.17 -6.59 -7.84
C ARG A 71 -17.20 -6.85 -6.73
N GLN A 72 -16.83 -6.66 -5.47
CA GLN A 72 -17.74 -6.86 -4.33
C GLN A 72 -18.83 -5.79 -4.24
N ALA A 73 -18.54 -4.54 -4.61
CA ALA A 73 -19.53 -3.45 -4.66
C ALA A 73 -20.56 -3.65 -5.79
N GLY A 74 -20.15 -4.22 -6.93
CA GLY A 74 -21.07 -4.53 -8.05
C GLY A 74 -22.01 -5.72 -7.80
N GLY A 75 -21.68 -6.60 -6.86
CA GLY A 75 -22.42 -7.86 -6.59
C GLY A 75 -23.68 -7.74 -5.73
N ARG A 76 -23.95 -6.59 -5.08
CA ARG A 76 -25.08 -6.45 -4.13
C ARG A 76 -26.37 -5.87 -4.73
N MET A 77 -26.45 -5.61 -6.04
CA MET A 77 -27.65 -5.03 -6.67
C MET A 77 -28.63 -6.06 -7.28
N HIS A 78 -28.37 -7.37 -7.21
CA HIS A 78 -29.25 -8.42 -7.77
C HIS A 78 -29.57 -9.57 -6.80
N ALA A 79 -29.83 -9.25 -5.52
CA ALA A 79 -30.40 -10.20 -4.58
C ALA A 79 -31.46 -9.53 -3.69
N ALA A 80 -32.44 -8.87 -4.32
CA ALA A 80 -33.68 -8.42 -3.68
C ALA A 80 -34.79 -8.28 -4.74
N ALA A 81 -35.18 -9.39 -5.34
CA ALA A 81 -36.41 -9.48 -6.13
C ALA A 81 -37.10 -10.82 -5.81
N GLU A 82 -37.57 -10.95 -4.57
CA GLU A 82 -38.65 -11.86 -4.28
C GLU A 82 -39.97 -11.18 -4.72
N PRO A 83 -40.74 -11.72 -5.68
CA PRO A 83 -42.08 -11.22 -5.91
C PRO A 83 -42.98 -11.79 -4.80
N SER A 84 -43.09 -11.06 -3.69
CA SER A 84 -44.12 -11.30 -2.68
C SER A 84 -45.37 -10.46 -3.01
N HIS A 85 -46.49 -11.18 -3.11
CA HIS A 85 -47.89 -10.73 -3.07
C HIS A 85 -48.49 -9.93 -4.23
N SER A 86 -49.40 -10.61 -4.96
CA SER A 86 -50.70 -10.04 -5.34
C SER A 86 -51.82 -10.97 -4.91
N ALA A 87 -52.50 -10.58 -3.81
CA ALA A 87 -53.94 -10.66 -3.53
C ALA A 87 -54.79 -11.73 -4.28
N ALA A 88 -55.40 -12.72 -3.62
CA ALA A 88 -56.59 -12.67 -2.76
C ALA A 88 -57.93 -12.37 -3.48
N ALA A 89 -58.91 -13.25 -3.22
CA ALA A 89 -60.35 -13.26 -3.61
C ALA A 89 -60.67 -13.83 -5.01
N ALA A 90 -61.65 -14.72 -5.23
CA ALA A 90 -62.85 -15.02 -4.47
C ALA A 90 -63.35 -16.47 -4.69
N ARG A 91 -64.09 -16.93 -3.67
CA ARG A 91 -64.86 -18.18 -3.53
C ARG A 91 -65.81 -18.42 -4.70
N THR A 92 -66.07 -19.68 -5.07
CA THR A 92 -67.43 -20.26 -5.18
C THR A 92 -67.35 -21.81 -5.17
N ARG A 93 -68.26 -22.43 -4.41
CA ARG A 93 -68.46 -23.88 -4.16
C ARG A 93 -68.97 -24.66 -5.39
N ALA A 94 -68.59 -25.94 -5.47
CA ALA A 94 -69.44 -27.16 -5.61
C ALA A 94 -68.48 -28.34 -5.93
N ARG A 95 -68.34 -29.41 -5.11
CA ARG A 95 -69.25 -30.56 -4.94
C ARG A 95 -69.50 -31.21 -6.32
N GLU A 96 -69.03 -32.42 -6.65
CA GLU A 96 -69.32 -33.74 -6.04
C GLU A 96 -68.37 -34.82 -6.64
N GLU A 97 -68.01 -35.81 -5.81
CA GLU A 97 -67.81 -37.27 -6.07
C GLU A 97 -66.78 -37.85 -7.09
N GLU A 98 -65.71 -38.43 -6.53
CA GLU A 98 -65.19 -39.83 -6.58
C GLU A 98 -65.31 -40.78 -7.82
N PRO A 99 -64.50 -41.87 -7.86
CA PRO A 99 -63.87 -42.41 -9.08
C PRO A 99 -64.39 -43.80 -9.55
N GLU A 100 -63.85 -44.27 -10.68
CA GLU A 100 -63.45 -45.67 -10.92
C GLU A 100 -62.08 -45.73 -11.61
#